data_AF-A0A3D2W5I5-F1
#
_entry.id   AF-A0A3D2W5I5-F1
#
_cell.length_a   1.000
_cell.length_b   1.000
_cell.length_c   1.000
_cell.angle_alpha   90.00
_cell.angle_beta   90.00
_cell.angle_gamma   90.00
#
_symmetry.space_group_name_H-M   'P 1'
#
loop_
_entity.id
_entity.type
_entity.pdbx_description
1 polymer ?
#
loop_
_entity_poly.entity_id
_entity_poly.type
_entity_poly.pdbx_seq_one_letter_code
_entity_poly.pdbx_strand_id
1 'polypeptide(L)'
;MTDMGEMSARLSGGERQRVGIARVLLKHPDIIVMDEPTSSLDALHEKELLNTLKNNYRDATVIIVSPRMSTLADCTRLLKMENGKIIEA
;
A
#
# COMPACT_ATOMS: atom_id res chain seq x y z
N MET A 1 -19.93 1.28 -10.51
CA MET A 1 -18.84 2.13 -9.99
C MET A 1 -19.51 3.27 -9.25
N THR A 2 -19.28 3.45 -7.96
CA THR A 2 -19.85 4.60 -7.24
C THR A 2 -19.18 5.86 -7.74
N ASP A 3 -19.96 6.78 -8.29
CA ASP A 3 -19.47 8.08 -8.75
C ASP A 3 -19.11 8.93 -7.53
N MET A 4 -17.83 9.29 -7.42
CA MET A 4 -17.23 9.88 -6.22
C MET A 4 -17.10 11.40 -6.33
N GLY A 5 -17.69 12.04 -7.36
CA GLY A 5 -17.56 13.48 -7.63
C GLY A 5 -17.65 14.37 -6.39
N GLU A 6 -18.84 14.53 -5.81
CA GLU A 6 -19.03 15.36 -4.61
C GLU A 6 -18.60 14.67 -3.29
N MET A 7 -18.52 13.33 -3.29
CA MET A 7 -18.23 12.55 -2.08
C MET A 7 -16.73 12.52 -1.75
N SER A 8 -15.85 12.62 -2.75
CA SER A 8 -14.39 12.67 -2.57
C SER A 8 -13.91 13.88 -1.77
N ALA A 9 -14.65 15.00 -1.83
CA ALA A 9 -14.42 16.21 -1.06
C ALA A 9 -14.80 16.07 0.42
N ARG A 10 -15.68 15.11 0.77
CA ARG A 10 -16.13 14.86 2.16
C ARG A 10 -15.24 13.89 2.93
N LEU A 11 -14.39 13.14 2.24
CA LEU A 11 -13.47 12.19 2.87
C LEU A 11 -12.19 12.91 3.31
N SER A 12 -11.65 12.51 4.45
CA SER A 12 -10.28 12.82 4.85
C SER A 12 -9.26 12.17 3.89
N GLY A 13 -8.00 12.62 3.96
CA GLY A 13 -6.90 12.01 3.19
C GLY A 13 -6.79 10.50 3.43
N GLY A 14 -6.84 10.07 4.69
CA GLY A 14 -6.77 8.66 5.06
C GLY A 14 -7.99 7.85 4.61
N GLU A 15 -9.19 8.41 4.62
CA GLU A 15 -10.37 7.73 4.09
C GLU A 15 -10.29 7.52 2.58
N ARG A 16 -9.84 8.53 1.82
CA ARG A 16 -9.59 8.36 0.38
C ARG A 16 -8.55 7.28 0.11
N GLN A 17 -7.48 7.24 0.91
CA GLN A 17 -6.44 6.22 0.80
C GLN A 17 -7.00 4.82 1.06
N ARG A 18 -7.77 4.62 2.14
CA ARG A 18 -8.42 3.34 2.45
C ARG A 18 -9.34 2.86 1.33
N VAL A 19 -10.13 3.76 0.75
CA VAL A 19 -10.99 3.41 -0.40
C VAL A 19 -10.16 3.04 -1.63
N GLY A 20 -9.06 3.75 -1.89
CA GLY A 20 -8.14 3.42 -2.98
C GLY A 20 -7.51 2.03 -2.81
N ILE A 21 -7.01 1.73 -1.62
CA ILE A 21 -6.45 0.42 -1.26
C ILE A 21 -7.52 -0.66 -1.46
N ALA A 22 -8.71 -0.50 -0.87
CA ALA A 22 -9.79 -1.47 -1.02
C ALA A 22 -10.15 -1.73 -2.49
N ARG A 23 -10.14 -0.69 -3.34
CA ARG A 23 -10.41 -0.82 -4.78
C ARG A 23 -9.35 -1.65 -5.51
N VAL A 24 -8.07 -1.50 -5.16
CA VAL A 24 -6.98 -2.31 -5.74
C VAL A 24 -7.12 -3.76 -5.30
N LEU A 25 -7.36 -3.99 -4.01
CA LEU A 25 -7.49 -5.32 -3.43
C LEU A 25 -8.67 -6.10 -4.07
N LEU A 26 -9.84 -5.46 -4.22
CA LEU A 26 -11.02 -6.07 -4.87
C LEU A 26 -10.80 -6.54 -6.31
N LYS A 27 -9.72 -6.11 -6.98
CA LYS A 27 -9.41 -6.51 -8.36
C LYS A 27 -8.60 -7.79 -8.47
N HIS A 28 -8.06 -8.33 -7.38
CA HIS A 28 -7.14 -9.47 -7.40
C HIS A 28 -6.06 -9.36 -8.49
N PRO A 29 -5.29 -8.26 -8.54
CA PRO A 29 -4.30 -8.07 -9.61
C PRO A 29 -3.05 -8.92 -9.40
N ASP A 30 -2.37 -9.28 -10.50
CA ASP A 30 -1.09 -9.98 -10.47
C ASP A 30 0.06 -9.10 -9.93
N ILE A 31 -0.08 -7.77 -10.02
CA ILE A 31 0.92 -6.80 -9.56
C ILE A 31 0.22 -5.67 -8.79
N ILE A 32 0.72 -5.39 -7.59
CA ILE A 32 0.27 -4.31 -6.71
C ILE A 32 1.43 -3.37 -6.45
N VAL A 33 1.26 -2.08 -6.75
CA VAL A 33 2.24 -1.03 -6.43
C VAL A 33 1.59 -0.05 -5.47
N MET A 34 2.25 0.20 -4.35
CA MET A 34 1.76 1.10 -3.32
C MET A 34 2.85 2.10 -2.90
N ASP A 35 2.57 3.37 -3.10
CA ASP A 35 3.42 4.48 -2.66
C ASP A 35 2.92 5.01 -1.32
N GLU A 36 3.71 4.77 -0.26
CA GLU A 36 3.41 5.09 1.13
C GLU A 36 1.98 4.72 1.60
N PRO A 37 1.54 3.44 1.47
CA PRO A 37 0.16 3.04 1.74
C PRO A 37 -0.29 3.19 3.20
N THR A 38 0.65 3.41 4.11
CA THR A 38 0.43 3.49 5.56
C THR A 38 0.56 4.92 6.11
N SER A 39 0.84 5.91 5.26
CA SER A 39 1.09 7.30 5.67
C SER A 39 -0.05 7.93 6.49
N SER A 40 -1.30 7.55 6.20
CA SER A 40 -2.50 8.02 6.91
C SER A 40 -3.17 6.95 7.78
N LEU A 41 -2.50 5.83 8.07
CA LEU A 41 -3.00 4.75 8.92
C LEU A 41 -2.35 4.80 10.31
N ASP A 42 -3.13 4.47 11.33
CA ASP A 42 -2.56 4.15 12.64
C ASP A 42 -1.88 2.76 12.61
N ALA A 43 -1.15 2.44 13.67
CA ALA A 43 -0.36 1.21 13.76
C ALA A 43 -1.21 -0.07 13.67
N LEU A 44 -2.47 -0.04 14.12
CA LEU A 44 -3.37 -1.20 14.03
C LEU A 44 -3.76 -1.45 12.58
N HIS A 45 -4.24 -0.44 11.89
CA HIS A 45 -4.68 -0.55 10.49
C HIS A 45 -3.49 -0.78 9.53
N GLU A 46 -2.31 -0.23 9.82
CA GLU A 46 -1.07 -0.57 9.10
C GLU A 46 -0.79 -2.07 9.18
N LYS A 47 -0.83 -2.64 10.40
CA LYS A 47 -0.61 -4.08 10.60
C LYS A 47 -1.66 -4.93 9.91
N GLU A 48 -2.93 -4.54 9.94
CA GLU A 48 -4.01 -5.25 9.23
C GLU A 48 -3.81 -5.26 7.72
N LEU A 49 -3.43 -4.12 7.14
CA LEU A 49 -3.14 -4.02 5.72
C LEU A 49 -1.97 -4.93 5.31
N LEU A 50 -0.86 -4.87 6.02
CA LEU A 50 0.34 -5.67 5.72
C LEU A 50 0.04 -7.17 5.87
N ASN A 51 -0.70 -7.56 6.91
CA ASN A 51 -1.14 -8.95 7.08
C ASN A 51 -2.08 -9.41 5.96
N THR A 52 -2.98 -8.54 5.51
CA THR A 52 -3.89 -8.83 4.40
C THR A 52 -3.12 -9.10 3.12
N LEU A 53 -2.14 -8.25 2.79
CA LEU A 53 -1.27 -8.45 1.62
C LEU A 53 -0.49 -9.76 1.73
N LYS A 54 0.13 -10.02 2.89
CA LYS A 54 0.93 -11.22 3.14
C LYS A 54 0.15 -12.54 3.08
N ASN A 55 -1.13 -12.53 3.48
CA ASN A 55 -1.92 -13.75 3.57
C ASN A 55 -2.83 -13.99 2.35
N ASN A 56 -3.32 -12.93 1.72
CA ASN A 56 -4.35 -13.04 0.69
C ASN A 56 -3.84 -12.73 -0.73
N TYR A 57 -2.63 -12.18 -0.85
CA TYR A 57 -2.04 -11.78 -2.15
C TYR A 57 -0.66 -12.42 -2.37
N ARG A 58 -0.49 -13.67 -1.92
CA ARG A 58 0.78 -14.42 -2.05
C ARG A 58 1.19 -14.69 -3.49
N ASP A 59 0.20 -14.81 -4.38
CA ASP A 59 0.42 -15.06 -5.81
C ASP A 59 0.66 -13.77 -6.61
N ALA A 60 0.46 -12.60 -5.98
CA ALA A 60 0.69 -11.31 -6.60
C ALA A 60 2.10 -10.78 -6.25
N THR A 61 2.71 -10.05 -7.18
CA THR A 61 3.91 -9.27 -6.89
C THR A 61 3.50 -7.95 -6.23
N VAL A 62 3.90 -7.76 -4.97
CA VAL A 62 3.59 -6.55 -4.20
C VAL A 62 4.85 -5.70 -4.05
N ILE A 63 4.80 -4.47 -4.57
CA ILE A 63 5.86 -3.45 -4.45
C ILE A 63 5.35 -2.36 -3.52
N ILE A 64 6.06 -2.15 -2.41
CA ILE A 64 5.75 -1.12 -1.41
C ILE A 64 6.91 -0.14 -1.34
N VAL A 65 6.62 1.15 -1.48
CA VAL A 65 7.55 2.23 -1.18
C VAL A 65 7.18 2.81 0.17
N SER A 66 8.15 2.88 1.09
CA SER A 66 7.93 3.48 2.41
C SER A 66 9.26 3.98 2.99
N PRO A 67 9.26 5.12 3.69
CA PRO A 67 10.41 5.55 4.48
C PRO A 67 10.50 4.80 5.83
N ARG A 68 9.49 4.00 6.21
CA ARG A 68 9.42 3.32 7.50
C ARG A 68 9.84 1.85 7.39
N MET A 69 10.88 1.46 8.12
CA MET A 69 11.32 0.06 8.19
C MET A 69 10.26 -0.88 8.76
N SER A 70 9.36 -0.40 9.63
CA SER A 70 8.25 -1.22 10.15
C SER A 70 7.32 -1.73 9.06
N THR A 71 7.07 -0.91 8.02
CA THR A 71 6.24 -1.27 6.88
C THR A 71 6.95 -2.25 5.95
N LEU A 72 8.28 -2.19 5.90
CA LEU A 72 9.14 -2.96 4.99
C LEU A 72 9.65 -4.28 5.59
N ALA A 73 9.51 -4.48 6.90
CA ALA A 73 10.13 -5.58 7.65
C ALA A 73 9.75 -6.98 7.14
N ASP A 74 8.55 -7.14 6.57
CA ASP A 74 8.03 -8.42 6.07
C ASP A 74 8.22 -8.61 4.55
N CYS A 75 8.89 -7.68 3.86
CA CYS A 75 9.14 -7.80 2.42
C CYS A 75 10.12 -8.93 2.13
N THR A 76 9.87 -9.67 1.04
CA THR A 76 10.75 -10.76 0.58
C THR A 76 12.07 -10.25 0.00
N ARG A 77 12.09 -9.00 -0.49
CA ARG A 77 13.25 -8.29 -1.02
C ARG A 77 13.18 -6.82 -0.63
N LEU A 78 14.32 -6.22 -0.33
CA LEU A 78 14.44 -4.80 -0.02
C LEU A 78 15.38 -4.16 -1.04
N LEU A 79 14.93 -3.08 -1.65
CA LEU A 79 15.73 -2.29 -2.58
C LEU A 79 15.91 -0.89 -1.99
N LYS A 80 17.15 -0.45 -1.83
CA LYS A 80 17.44 0.93 -1.42
C LYS A 80 17.76 1.75 -2.67
N MET A 81 17.04 2.86 -2.86
CA MET A 81 17.22 3.76 -3.99
C MET A 81 17.71 5.14 -3.55
N GLU A 82 18.71 5.67 -4.25
CA GLU A 82 19.22 7.03 -4.08
C GLU A 82 19.53 7.64 -5.45
N ASN A 83 19.14 8.90 -5.69
CA ASN A 83 19.39 9.63 -6.94
C ASN A 83 19.00 8.85 -8.21
N GLY A 84 17.84 8.17 -8.18
CA GLY A 84 17.33 7.39 -9.32
C GLY A 84 18.07 6.07 -9.59
N LYS A 85 18.96 5.64 -8.70
CA LYS A 85 19.72 4.39 -8.81
C LYS A 85 19.44 3.47 -7.62
N ILE A 86 19.43 2.16 -7.86
CA ILE A 86 19.44 1.16 -6.79
C ILE A 86 20.87 1.08 -6.26
N ILE A 87 21.03 1.29 -4.97
CA ILE A 87 22.32 1.23 -4.27
C ILE A 87 22.48 -0.02 -3.41
N GLU A 88 21.39 -0.73 -3.11
CA GLU A 88 21.36 -1.98 -2.34
C GLU A 88 20.18 -2.85 -2.78
N ALA A 89 20.37 -4.18 -2.89
CA ALA A 89 19.39 -5.12 -3.43
C ALA A 89 19.48 -6.53 -2.84
#